data_AF-A0AAU6BZC5-F1
#
_entry.id   AF-A0AAU6BZC5-F1
#
_cell.length_a   1.000
_cell.length_b   1.000
_cell.length_c   1.000
_cell.angle_alpha   90.00
_cell.angle_beta   90.00
_cell.angle_gamma   90.00
#
_symmetry.space_group_name_H-M   'P 1'
#
loop_
_entity.id
_entity.type
_entity.pdbx_description
1 polymer ?
#
loop_
_entity_poly.entity_id
_entity_poly.type
_entity_poly.pdbx_seq_one_letter_code
_entity_poly.pdbx_strand_id
1 'polypeptide(L)'
;MIGRRKGGRAPDDGGAVDGDLVRDIARGVIGQVTPRELTLFRRRSDAFFKDPEAELNAARKSLRARPKEELLAWGSSETVVALTPFALAVVQGVLISLTESLATSAIDRSREGVARLLRRILRRPAAEEATPNPPGATSAGEEPLTAEQLGIIHARARELALNLELDEDAALRLADALVEELRR
;
A
#
# COMPACT_ATOMS: atom_id res chain seq x y z
N MET A 1 -45.32 -2.09 -11.96
CA MET A 1 -45.04 -2.74 -10.67
C MET A 1 -43.82 -3.65 -10.85
N ILE A 2 -42.59 -3.15 -10.69
CA ILE A 2 -41.37 -3.97 -10.59
C ILE A 2 -40.50 -3.30 -9.53
N GLY A 3 -40.43 -3.94 -8.37
CA GLY A 3 -39.75 -3.44 -7.19
C GLY A 3 -38.29 -3.84 -7.11
N ARG A 4 -37.58 -3.05 -6.29
CA ARG A 4 -36.38 -3.38 -5.51
C ARG A 4 -35.24 -4.10 -6.23
N ARG A 5 -34.23 -3.32 -6.64
CA ARG A 5 -32.84 -3.80 -6.54
C ARG A 5 -32.32 -3.50 -5.15
N LYS A 6 -32.25 -4.56 -4.37
CA LYS A 6 -31.58 -4.71 -3.07
C LYS A 6 -30.18 -4.10 -3.17
N GLY A 7 -29.87 -3.15 -2.30
CA GLY A 7 -28.49 -2.75 -2.03
C GLY A 7 -27.73 -3.97 -1.53
N GLY A 8 -26.81 -4.46 -2.37
CA GLY A 8 -25.82 -5.44 -1.95
C GLY A 8 -24.76 -4.72 -1.15
N ARG A 9 -24.95 -4.64 0.16
CA ARG A 9 -23.84 -4.40 1.09
C ARG A 9 -22.95 -5.63 0.98
N ALA A 10 -21.72 -5.44 0.53
CA ALA A 10 -20.69 -6.47 0.56
C ALA A 10 -20.53 -6.98 2.02
N PRO A 11 -20.22 -8.27 2.22
CA PRO A 11 -19.97 -8.79 3.54
C PRO A 11 -18.82 -8.03 4.21
N ASP A 12 -19.05 -7.67 5.47
CA ASP A 12 -18.08 -7.06 6.39
C ASP A 12 -17.18 -8.21 6.87
N ASP A 13 -16.13 -8.50 6.10
CA ASP A 13 -15.17 -9.57 6.39
C ASP A 13 -14.21 -9.07 7.49
N GLY A 14 -14.55 -9.34 8.74
CA GLY A 14 -13.69 -9.04 9.90
C GLY A 14 -12.30 -9.68 9.73
N GLY A 15 -11.34 -8.90 9.23
CA GLY A 15 -9.97 -9.31 8.90
C GLY A 15 -9.44 -8.73 7.59
N ALA A 16 -10.30 -8.23 6.71
CA ALA A 16 -9.88 -7.60 5.47
C ALA A 16 -9.42 -6.14 5.71
N VAL A 17 -8.19 -5.83 5.32
CA VAL A 17 -7.68 -4.46 5.27
C VAL A 17 -8.53 -3.65 4.29
N ASP A 18 -8.88 -2.41 4.66
CA ASP A 18 -9.64 -1.50 3.81
C ASP A 18 -8.94 -1.26 2.46
N GLY A 19 -9.64 -1.63 1.38
CA GLY A 19 -9.12 -1.50 0.01
C GLY A 19 -8.89 -0.05 -0.41
N ASP A 20 -9.65 0.90 0.10
CA ASP A 20 -9.47 2.32 -0.23
C ASP A 20 -8.20 2.88 0.44
N LEU A 21 -7.94 2.49 1.69
CA LEU A 21 -6.67 2.80 2.36
C LEU A 21 -5.47 2.21 1.59
N VAL A 22 -5.57 0.95 1.15
CA VAL A 22 -4.52 0.30 0.35
C VAL A 22 -4.28 1.09 -0.94
N ARG A 23 -5.34 1.53 -1.63
CA ARG A 23 -5.25 2.34 -2.86
C ARG A 23 -4.56 3.66 -2.59
N ASP A 24 -4.94 4.36 -1.53
CA ASP A 24 -4.40 5.69 -1.23
C ASP A 24 -2.90 5.64 -0.94
N ILE A 25 -2.46 4.70 -0.11
CA ILE A 25 -1.04 4.51 0.18
C ILE A 25 -0.29 4.07 -1.08
N ALA A 26 -0.80 3.07 -1.80
CA ALA A 26 -0.15 2.58 -3.02
C ALA A 26 -0.07 3.66 -4.10
N ARG A 27 -1.05 4.57 -4.19
CA ARG A 27 -1.02 5.71 -5.09
C ARG A 27 0.13 6.66 -4.74
N GLY A 28 0.33 6.94 -3.45
CA GLY A 28 1.45 7.73 -2.96
C GLY A 28 2.80 7.09 -3.31
N VAL A 29 2.95 5.78 -3.05
CA VAL A 29 4.14 4.99 -3.40
C VAL A 29 4.42 5.04 -4.91
N ILE A 30 3.41 4.77 -5.74
CA ILE A 30 3.57 4.81 -7.21
C ILE A 30 3.92 6.22 -7.68
N GLY A 31 3.36 7.27 -7.06
CA GLY A 31 3.70 8.65 -7.38
C GLY A 31 5.16 9.01 -7.09
N GLN A 32 5.83 8.29 -6.19
CA GLN A 32 7.25 8.47 -5.89
C GLN A 32 8.15 7.62 -6.81
N VAL A 33 7.76 6.37 -7.09
CA VAL A 33 8.58 5.44 -7.87
C VAL A 33 8.42 5.61 -9.38
N THR A 34 7.17 5.75 -9.85
CA THR A 34 6.84 5.83 -11.28
C THR A 34 5.62 6.73 -11.52
N PRO A 35 5.79 8.07 -11.49
CA PRO A 35 4.69 9.02 -11.63
C PRO A 35 3.85 8.82 -12.90
N ARG A 36 4.45 8.27 -13.95
CA ARG A 36 3.77 7.99 -15.24
C ARG A 36 2.61 7.00 -15.09
N GLU A 37 2.70 6.04 -14.15
CA GLU A 37 1.61 5.09 -13.91
C GLU A 37 0.39 5.71 -13.22
N LEU A 38 0.49 6.90 -12.62
CA LEU A 38 -0.63 7.53 -11.93
C LEU A 38 -1.84 7.73 -12.86
N THR A 39 -1.60 7.96 -14.14
CA THR A 39 -2.65 8.09 -15.17
C THR A 39 -3.45 6.80 -15.36
N LEU A 40 -2.83 5.64 -15.14
CA LEU A 40 -3.42 4.31 -15.26
C LEU A 40 -3.81 3.70 -13.91
N PHE A 41 -3.37 4.32 -12.80
CA PHE A 41 -3.46 3.75 -11.45
C PHE A 41 -4.88 3.33 -11.10
N ARG A 42 -5.87 4.21 -11.28
CA ARG A 42 -7.27 3.91 -10.95
C ARG A 42 -7.78 2.65 -11.68
N ARG A 43 -7.53 2.57 -12.99
CA ARG A 43 -7.96 1.40 -13.79
C ARG A 43 -7.26 0.13 -13.33
N ARG A 44 -5.96 0.20 -13.04
CA ARG A 44 -5.15 -0.95 -12.59
C ARG A 44 -5.49 -1.38 -11.17
N SER A 45 -5.75 -0.44 -10.26
CA SER A 45 -6.23 -0.76 -8.93
C SER A 45 -7.60 -1.43 -8.98
N ASP A 46 -8.52 -0.91 -9.79
CA ASP A 46 -9.85 -1.52 -9.95
C ASP A 46 -9.76 -2.95 -10.51
N ALA A 47 -8.82 -3.21 -11.43
CA ALA A 47 -8.57 -4.54 -11.96
C ALA A 47 -7.95 -5.45 -10.89
N PHE A 48 -6.95 -4.97 -10.15
CA PHE A 48 -6.29 -5.72 -9.09
C PHE A 48 -7.28 -6.15 -8.01
N PHE A 49 -8.14 -5.27 -7.51
CA PHE A 49 -9.12 -5.65 -6.48
C PHE A 49 -10.24 -6.57 -6.99
N LYS A 50 -10.40 -6.72 -8.31
CA LYS A 50 -11.32 -7.71 -8.89
C LYS A 50 -10.68 -9.09 -8.99
N ASP A 51 -9.42 -9.15 -9.41
CA ASP A 51 -8.66 -10.39 -9.56
C ASP A 51 -7.15 -10.14 -9.31
N PRO A 52 -6.71 -10.18 -8.04
CA PRO A 52 -5.32 -9.84 -7.69
C PRO A 52 -4.32 -10.80 -8.34
N GLU A 53 -4.67 -12.08 -8.42
CA GLU A 53 -3.78 -13.12 -8.93
C GLU A 53 -3.58 -12.97 -10.44
N ALA A 54 -4.65 -12.72 -11.20
CA ALA A 54 -4.54 -12.48 -12.64
C ALA A 54 -3.68 -11.25 -12.96
N GLU A 55 -3.87 -10.14 -12.24
CA GLU A 55 -3.11 -8.91 -12.46
C GLU A 55 -1.63 -9.06 -12.05
N LEU A 56 -1.34 -9.74 -10.94
CA LEU A 56 0.04 -10.06 -10.55
C LEU A 56 0.71 -10.98 -11.57
N ASN A 57 0.01 -11.99 -12.07
CA ASN A 57 0.54 -12.89 -13.09
C ASN A 57 0.79 -12.17 -14.43
N ALA A 58 -0.10 -11.26 -14.83
CA ALA A 58 0.10 -10.42 -16.00
C ALA A 58 1.33 -9.50 -15.83
N ALA A 59 1.49 -8.90 -14.65
CA ALA A 59 2.62 -8.04 -14.33
C ALA A 59 3.96 -8.81 -14.32
N ARG A 60 4.00 -10.02 -13.72
CA ARG A 60 5.17 -10.91 -13.76
C ARG A 60 5.55 -11.34 -15.17
N LYS A 61 4.57 -11.67 -16.01
CA LYS A 61 4.82 -11.99 -17.44
C LYS A 61 5.48 -10.82 -18.16
N SER A 62 5.03 -9.60 -17.89
CA SER A 62 5.64 -8.37 -18.43
C SER A 62 7.10 -8.20 -17.99
N LEU A 63 7.41 -8.46 -16.71
CA LEU A 63 8.78 -8.44 -16.19
C LEU A 63 9.69 -9.47 -16.89
N ARG A 64 9.23 -10.72 -17.00
CA ARG A 64 9.99 -11.82 -17.57
C ARG A 64 10.24 -11.69 -19.07
N ALA A 65 9.39 -10.94 -19.77
CA ALA A 65 9.54 -10.69 -21.20
C ALA A 65 10.69 -9.71 -21.54
N ARG A 66 11.35 -9.12 -20.54
CA ARG A 66 12.40 -8.11 -20.77
C ARG A 66 13.82 -8.61 -20.51
N PRO A 67 14.81 -8.11 -21.27
CA PRO A 67 16.21 -8.36 -20.98
C PRO A 67 16.61 -7.74 -19.63
N LYS A 68 17.40 -8.48 -18.86
CA LYS A 68 17.80 -8.16 -17.48
C LYS A 68 18.51 -6.81 -17.32
N GLU A 69 19.12 -6.31 -18.39
CA GLU A 69 19.82 -5.01 -18.45
C GLU A 69 18.86 -3.82 -18.50
N GLU A 70 17.66 -4.00 -19.07
CA GLU A 70 16.62 -2.98 -19.12
C GLU A 70 15.89 -2.84 -17.76
N LEU A 71 15.97 -3.90 -16.95
CA LEU A 71 15.55 -3.93 -15.55
C LEU A 71 16.59 -3.29 -14.60
N LEU A 72 17.60 -2.57 -15.08
CA LEU A 72 18.43 -1.70 -14.22
C LEU A 72 18.19 -0.21 -14.53
N ALA A 73 17.46 0.08 -15.62
CA ALA A 73 17.18 1.40 -16.14
C ALA A 73 15.78 1.94 -15.74
N TRP A 74 15.35 1.71 -14.49
CA TRP A 74 14.02 2.05 -13.95
C TRP A 74 13.76 3.56 -13.77
N GLY A 75 14.47 4.40 -14.53
CA GLY A 75 14.26 5.85 -14.62
C GLY A 75 14.51 6.42 -16.03
N SER A 76 14.93 5.61 -17.00
CA SER A 76 15.32 6.08 -18.35
C SER A 76 14.76 5.25 -19.52
N SER A 77 14.24 4.04 -19.30
CA SER A 77 13.58 3.27 -20.37
C SER A 77 12.10 3.62 -20.51
N GLU A 78 11.66 3.72 -21.76
CA GLU A 78 10.36 4.18 -22.23
C GLU A 78 9.20 3.22 -21.90
N THR A 79 9.48 2.00 -21.46
CA THR A 79 8.44 1.00 -21.17
C THR A 79 8.27 0.80 -19.66
N VAL A 80 7.13 1.26 -19.17
CA VAL A 80 6.73 1.18 -17.78
C VAL A 80 6.22 -0.25 -17.50
N VAL A 81 7.00 -1.05 -16.77
CA VAL A 81 6.50 -2.29 -16.14
C VAL A 81 5.26 -1.94 -15.33
N ALA A 82 4.20 -2.75 -15.35
CA ALA A 82 3.04 -2.48 -14.50
C ALA A 82 3.40 -2.70 -13.03
N LEU A 83 3.86 -1.65 -12.35
CA LEU A 83 4.26 -1.69 -10.95
C LEU A 83 3.06 -1.61 -10.01
N THR A 84 1.98 -0.99 -10.47
CA THR A 84 0.76 -0.79 -9.67
C THR A 84 0.27 -2.09 -8.96
N PRO A 85 0.14 -3.25 -9.63
CA PRO A 85 -0.29 -4.49 -8.96
C PRO A 85 0.67 -4.95 -7.85
N PHE A 86 1.99 -4.78 -8.04
CA PHE A 86 2.97 -5.12 -7.01
C PHE A 86 2.89 -4.18 -5.81
N ALA A 87 2.79 -2.86 -6.05
CA ALA A 87 2.66 -1.88 -4.98
C ALA A 87 1.40 -2.14 -4.15
N LEU A 88 0.27 -2.43 -4.79
CA LEU A 88 -0.98 -2.77 -4.10
C LEU A 88 -0.82 -4.04 -3.24
N ALA A 89 -0.24 -5.10 -3.79
CA ALA A 89 -0.01 -6.36 -3.07
C ALA A 89 0.94 -6.18 -1.88
N VAL A 90 2.02 -5.41 -2.04
CA VAL A 90 2.99 -5.12 -0.96
C VAL A 90 2.33 -4.31 0.14
N VAL A 91 1.64 -3.22 -0.20
CA VAL A 91 0.94 -2.38 0.79
C VAL A 91 -0.10 -3.21 1.54
N GLN A 92 -0.93 -3.99 0.83
CA GLN A 92 -1.92 -4.86 1.45
C GLN A 92 -1.26 -5.88 2.39
N GLY A 93 -0.19 -6.55 1.95
CA GLY A 93 0.52 -7.55 2.76
C GLY A 93 1.17 -6.96 4.02
N VAL A 94 1.73 -5.74 3.93
CA VAL A 94 2.25 -5.01 5.09
C VAL A 94 1.12 -4.71 6.08
N LEU A 95 -0.01 -4.15 5.61
CA LEU A 95 -1.13 -3.82 6.49
C LEU A 95 -1.72 -5.05 7.16
N ILE A 96 -1.87 -6.16 6.44
CA ILE A 96 -2.30 -7.46 7.00
C ILE A 96 -1.31 -7.89 8.09
N SER A 97 0.00 -7.89 7.80
CA SER A 97 1.03 -8.30 8.77
C SER A 97 1.01 -7.45 10.05
N LEU A 98 0.73 -6.15 9.93
CA LEU A 98 0.57 -5.25 11.07
C LEU A 98 -0.68 -5.59 11.90
N THR A 99 -1.80 -5.91 11.26
CA THR A 99 -3.03 -6.34 11.96
C THR A 99 -2.86 -7.68 12.67
N GLU A 100 -2.19 -8.65 12.04
CA GLU A 100 -1.89 -9.96 12.61
C GLU A 100 -0.93 -9.87 13.79
N SER A 101 0.08 -9.00 13.68
CA SER A 101 1.04 -8.73 14.77
C SER A 101 0.33 -8.21 16.03
N LEU A 102 -0.76 -7.44 15.90
CA LEU A 102 -1.56 -7.02 17.06
C LEU A 102 -2.35 -8.14 17.70
N ALA A 103 -2.90 -9.04 16.87
CA ALA A 103 -3.67 -10.18 17.35
C ALA A 103 -2.79 -11.18 18.12
N THR A 104 -1.54 -11.39 17.65
CA THR A 104 -0.60 -12.36 18.21
C THR A 104 0.27 -11.81 19.36
N SER A 105 0.56 -10.51 19.43
CA SER A 105 1.44 -9.92 20.45
C SER A 105 0.78 -9.70 21.82
N ALA A 106 0.04 -10.69 22.35
CA ALA A 106 -0.63 -10.60 23.64
C ALA A 106 0.30 -10.37 24.85
N ILE A 107 1.63 -10.37 24.68
CA ILE A 107 2.62 -10.45 25.77
C ILE A 107 3.58 -9.25 25.85
N ASP A 108 3.74 -8.39 24.83
CA ASP A 108 4.86 -7.41 24.78
C ASP A 108 4.50 -5.92 24.61
N ARG A 109 5.45 -5.04 25.00
CA ARG A 109 5.46 -3.57 24.80
C ARG A 109 5.23 -3.15 23.33
N SER A 110 5.31 -4.07 22.38
CA SER A 110 5.06 -3.88 20.96
C SER A 110 3.59 -3.52 20.63
N ARG A 111 2.62 -3.88 21.49
CA ARG A 111 1.19 -3.58 21.27
C ARG A 111 0.91 -2.10 21.07
N GLU A 112 1.45 -1.24 21.93
CA GLU A 112 1.18 0.20 21.85
C GLU A 112 1.81 0.82 20.61
N GLY A 113 2.97 0.33 20.18
CA GLY A 113 3.64 0.81 18.96
C GLY A 113 2.83 0.46 17.70
N VAL A 114 2.48 -0.81 17.53
CA VAL A 114 1.75 -1.27 16.34
C VAL A 114 0.32 -0.73 16.31
N ALA A 115 -0.35 -0.63 17.46
CA ALA A 115 -1.72 -0.12 17.53
C ALA A 115 -1.78 1.40 17.28
N ARG A 116 -0.71 2.14 17.63
CA ARG A 116 -0.57 3.55 17.26
C ARG A 116 -0.33 3.71 15.76
N LEU A 117 0.55 2.88 15.19
CA LEU A 117 0.84 2.85 13.76
C LEU A 117 -0.43 2.59 12.94
N LEU A 118 -1.20 1.54 13.25
CA LEU A 118 -2.46 1.28 12.55
C LEU A 118 -3.48 2.40 12.72
N ARG A 119 -3.62 2.96 13.93
CA ARG A 119 -4.51 4.10 14.17
C ARG A 119 -4.14 5.29 13.32
N ARG A 120 -2.84 5.60 13.14
CA ARG A 120 -2.38 6.69 12.26
C ARG A 120 -2.72 6.40 10.81
N ILE A 121 -2.40 5.20 10.32
CA ILE A 121 -2.66 4.81 8.94
C ILE A 121 -4.17 4.86 8.64
N LEU A 122 -5.01 4.31 9.52
CA LEU A 122 -6.47 4.31 9.37
C LEU A 122 -7.11 5.70 9.57
N ARG A 123 -6.44 6.60 10.29
CA ARG A 123 -6.86 7.99 10.47
C ARG A 123 -6.48 8.89 9.32
N ARG A 124 -5.88 8.37 8.25
CA ARG A 124 -5.62 9.12 7.03
C ARG A 124 -6.92 9.18 6.21
N PRO A 125 -7.75 10.24 6.30
CA PRO A 125 -8.83 10.40 5.35
C PRO A 125 -8.22 10.60 3.96
N ALA A 126 -8.82 9.96 2.94
CA ALA A 126 -8.63 10.34 1.56
C ALA A 126 -8.71 11.87 1.47
N ALA A 127 -7.66 12.50 0.98
CA ALA A 127 -7.54 13.95 0.95
C ALA A 127 -8.54 14.56 -0.03
N GLU A 128 -9.78 14.75 0.41
CA GLU A 128 -10.77 15.66 -0.17
C GLU A 128 -11.94 15.85 0.81
N GLU A 129 -11.73 16.71 1.81
CA GLU A 129 -12.74 17.65 2.31
C GLU A 129 -12.07 18.58 3.33
N ALA A 130 -11.66 19.75 2.85
CA ALA A 130 -11.26 20.88 3.67
C ALA A 130 -12.49 21.40 4.43
N THR A 131 -12.85 20.74 5.53
CA THR A 131 -13.66 21.37 6.56
C THR A 131 -12.73 22.20 7.46
N PRO A 132 -13.00 23.50 7.65
CA PRO A 132 -12.21 24.31 8.56
C PRO A 132 -12.48 23.80 9.99
N ASN A 133 -11.48 23.12 10.57
CA ASN A 133 -11.53 22.74 11.98
C ASN A 133 -11.70 23.99 12.87
N PRO A 134 -12.53 23.94 13.92
CA PRO A 134 -12.70 25.06 14.84
C PRO A 134 -11.37 25.37 15.56
N PRO A 135 -11.06 26.67 15.80
CA PRO A 135 -9.83 27.08 16.46
C PRO A 135 -9.91 26.68 17.95
N GLY A 136 -9.26 25.57 18.30
CA GLY A 136 -9.26 25.06 19.68
C GLY A 136 -8.90 23.57 19.84
N ALA A 137 -8.88 22.78 18.76
CA ALA A 137 -8.29 21.45 18.79
C ALA A 137 -6.76 21.58 18.68
N THR A 138 -6.10 21.82 19.81
CA THR A 138 -4.65 21.67 19.91
C THR A 138 -4.29 20.25 19.48
N SER A 139 -3.52 20.13 18.40
CA SER A 139 -2.78 18.93 17.99
C SER A 139 -1.76 18.56 19.08
N ALA A 140 -2.24 18.05 20.20
CA ALA A 140 -1.42 17.50 21.25
C ALA A 140 -1.05 16.06 20.87
N GLY A 141 0.14 15.87 20.30
CA GLY A 141 0.88 14.60 20.39
C GLY A 141 0.69 13.59 19.27
N GLU A 142 0.77 13.99 18.00
CA GLU A 142 1.08 13.02 16.93
C GLU A 142 2.59 12.87 16.80
N GLU A 143 3.15 12.03 17.67
CA GLU A 143 4.56 11.65 17.58
C GLU A 143 4.78 10.88 16.26
N PRO A 144 5.79 11.24 15.45
CA PRO A 144 6.06 10.58 14.18
C PRO A 144 6.38 9.10 14.41
N LEU A 145 6.14 8.26 13.38
CA LEU A 145 6.56 6.86 13.42
C LEU A 145 8.03 6.75 13.79
N THR A 146 8.35 5.86 14.73
CA THR A 146 9.73 5.70 15.18
C THR A 146 10.57 5.10 14.05
N ALA A 147 11.87 5.40 14.05
CA ALA A 147 12.79 4.83 13.07
C ALA A 147 12.78 3.29 13.08
N GLU A 148 12.55 2.68 14.25
CA GLU A 148 12.42 1.23 14.41
C GLU A 148 11.16 0.70 13.71
N GLN A 149 10.01 1.36 13.88
CA GLN A 149 8.76 0.98 13.21
C GLN A 149 8.89 1.08 11.68
N LEU A 150 9.49 2.16 11.18
CA LEU A 150 9.75 2.33 9.76
C LEU A 150 10.73 1.27 9.24
N GLY A 151 11.74 0.88 10.03
CA GLY A 151 12.65 -0.20 9.70
C GLY A 151 11.95 -1.57 9.56
N ILE A 152 11.02 -1.89 10.45
CA ILE A 152 10.20 -3.12 10.36
C ILE A 152 9.34 -3.10 9.09
N ILE A 153 8.69 -1.98 8.80
CA ILE A 153 7.86 -1.83 7.59
C ILE A 153 8.72 -1.96 6.33
N HIS A 154 9.87 -1.31 6.28
CA HIS A 154 10.81 -1.40 5.18
C HIS A 154 11.23 -2.85 4.92
N ALA A 155 11.69 -3.55 5.97
CA ALA A 155 12.12 -4.94 5.86
C ALA A 155 11.00 -5.84 5.34
N ARG A 156 9.78 -5.68 5.87
CA ARG A 156 8.62 -6.46 5.44
C ARG A 156 8.20 -6.15 4.00
N ALA A 157 8.20 -4.89 3.61
CA ALA A 157 7.85 -4.46 2.27
C ALA A 157 8.83 -5.03 1.23
N ARG A 158 10.14 -4.96 1.52
CA ARG A 158 11.20 -5.55 0.69
C ARG A 158 11.03 -7.06 0.56
N GLU A 159 10.81 -7.75 1.66
CA GLU A 159 10.57 -9.20 1.66
C GLU A 159 9.36 -9.59 0.79
N LEU A 160 8.24 -8.90 0.95
CA LEU A 160 7.04 -9.12 0.14
C LEU A 160 7.30 -8.86 -1.35
N ALA A 161 8.00 -7.77 -1.68
CA ALA A 161 8.37 -7.45 -3.05
C ALA A 161 9.25 -8.53 -3.70
N LEU A 162 10.25 -9.04 -2.97
CA LEU A 162 11.10 -10.15 -3.43
C LEU A 162 10.30 -11.45 -3.63
N ASN A 163 9.37 -11.75 -2.72
CA ASN A 163 8.47 -12.91 -2.86
C ASN A 163 7.52 -12.78 -4.06
N LEU A 164 7.29 -11.56 -4.56
CA LEU A 164 6.55 -11.31 -5.78
C LEU A 164 7.42 -11.38 -7.05
N GLU A 165 8.69 -11.80 -6.91
CA GLU A 165 9.70 -11.94 -7.96
C GLU A 165 10.21 -10.60 -8.54
N LEU A 166 10.10 -9.51 -7.79
CA LEU A 166 10.81 -8.28 -8.13
C LEU A 166 12.31 -8.46 -7.89
N ASP A 167 13.12 -7.80 -8.70
CA ASP A 167 14.56 -7.71 -8.43
C ASP A 167 14.83 -6.87 -7.18
N GLU A 168 16.04 -7.02 -6.65
CA GLU A 168 16.48 -6.39 -5.42
C GLU A 168 16.34 -4.86 -5.45
N ASP A 169 16.71 -4.22 -6.56
CA ASP A 169 16.65 -2.76 -6.70
C ASP A 169 15.19 -2.27 -6.74
N ALA A 170 14.32 -2.98 -7.45
CA ALA A 170 12.88 -2.69 -7.48
C ALA A 170 12.22 -2.90 -6.11
N ALA A 171 12.58 -3.98 -5.41
CA ALA A 171 12.09 -4.27 -4.06
C ALA A 171 12.51 -3.19 -3.04
N LEU A 172 13.76 -2.75 -3.09
CA LEU A 172 14.28 -1.66 -2.26
C LEU A 172 13.55 -0.34 -2.54
N ARG A 173 13.44 0.07 -3.81
CA ARG A 173 12.74 1.31 -4.18
C ARG A 173 11.28 1.34 -3.72
N LEU A 174 10.57 0.22 -3.81
CA LEU A 174 9.20 0.12 -3.31
C LEU A 174 9.14 0.24 -1.78
N ALA A 175 10.07 -0.40 -1.07
CA ALA A 175 10.14 -0.34 0.38
C ALA A 175 10.47 1.07 0.89
N ASP A 176 11.43 1.75 0.26
CA ASP A 176 11.80 3.13 0.56
C ASP A 176 10.63 4.09 0.32
N ALA A 177 9.98 3.98 -0.84
CA ALA A 177 8.84 4.83 -1.18
C ALA A 177 7.65 4.61 -0.22
N LEU A 178 7.44 3.38 0.25
CA LEU A 178 6.42 3.10 1.27
C LEU A 178 6.76 3.76 2.62
N VAL A 179 8.01 3.67 3.07
CA VAL A 179 8.43 4.34 4.31
C VAL A 179 8.26 5.85 4.21
N GLU A 180 8.68 6.45 3.11
CA GLU A 180 8.52 7.89 2.88
C GLU A 180 7.05 8.31 2.78
N GLU A 181 6.20 7.47 2.18
CA GLU A 181 4.77 7.71 2.14
C GLU A 181 4.10 7.65 3.52
N LEU A 182 4.61 6.82 4.44
CA LEU A 182 4.10 6.69 5.80
C LEU A 182 4.69 7.72 6.79
N ARG A 183 5.80 8.35 6.43
CA ARG A 183 6.45 9.42 7.20
C ARG A 183 5.71 10.76 7.07
N ARG A 184 5.05 11.00 5.94
CA ARG A 184 4.25 12.20 5.67
C ARG A 184 3.09 12.35 6.66
#